data_AF-A0A973D7F1-F1
#
_entry.id   AF-A0A973D7F1-F1
#
_cell.length_a   1.000
_cell.length_b   1.000
_cell.length_c   1.000
_cell.angle_alpha   90.00
_cell.angle_beta   90.00
_cell.angle_gamma   90.00
#
_symmetry.space_group_name_H-M   'P 1'
#
loop_
_entity.id
_entity.type
_entity.pdbx_description
1 polymer ?
#
loop_
_entity_poly.entity_id
_entity_poly.type
_entity_poly.pdbx_seq_one_letter_code
_entity_poly.pdbx_strand_id
1 'polypeptide(L)'
;MDADIELNISFRFLALSEELVSEAKLSLKVSSCRPNKKLGGYVVCIPLTQSSLVSITSFVTSHNIKIENTDIFISFATEYDSRILKLPSLIAKASVYIGSPVTLSYTVV
;
A
#
# COMPACT_ATOMS: atom_id res chain seq x y z
N MET A 1 -25.38 -17.07 1.40
CA MET A 1 -24.59 -16.56 0.25
C MET A 1 -23.36 -15.97 0.88
N ASP A 2 -22.20 -16.58 0.70
CA ASP A 2 -20.96 -16.04 1.27
C ASP A 2 -20.78 -14.63 0.74
N ALA A 3 -20.69 -13.65 1.63
CA ALA A 3 -20.30 -12.31 1.21
C ALA A 3 -18.87 -12.40 0.68
N ASP A 4 -18.63 -11.87 -0.53
CA ASP A 4 -17.28 -11.75 -1.06
C ASP A 4 -16.44 -10.94 -0.06
N ILE A 5 -15.28 -11.49 0.32
CA ILE A 5 -14.38 -10.83 1.27
C ILE A 5 -13.88 -9.54 0.65
N GLU A 6 -14.11 -8.42 1.33
CA GLU A 6 -13.64 -7.11 0.89
C GLU A 6 -12.13 -6.99 1.11
N LEU A 7 -11.38 -6.94 0.00
CA LEU A 7 -9.94 -6.73 0.00
C LEU A 7 -9.62 -5.24 -0.02
N ASN A 8 -8.97 -4.75 1.03
CA ASN A 8 -8.37 -3.42 1.05
C ASN A 8 -6.94 -3.51 0.52
N ILE A 9 -6.65 -2.87 -0.61
CA ILE A 9 -5.33 -2.91 -1.26
C ILE A 9 -4.79 -1.49 -1.38
N SER A 10 -3.61 -1.28 -0.80
CA SER A 10 -2.94 0.03 -0.80
C SER A 10 -1.44 -0.11 -1.01
N PHE A 11 -0.84 0.89 -1.62
CA PHE A 11 0.60 1.11 -1.53
C PHE A 11 0.89 1.97 -0.31
N ARG A 12 1.90 1.61 0.47
CA ARG A 12 2.32 2.42 1.61
C ARG A 12 3.75 2.86 1.48
N PHE A 13 3.97 4.12 1.79
CA PHE A 13 5.27 4.57 2.26
C PHE A 13 5.31 4.42 3.77
N LEU A 14 6.39 3.88 4.31
CA LEU A 14 6.52 3.58 5.72
C LEU A 14 7.21 4.70 6.50
N ALA A 15 8.02 5.53 5.84
CA ALA A 15 8.81 6.57 6.51
C ALA A 15 9.08 7.76 5.56
N LEU A 16 8.04 8.48 5.14
CA LEU A 16 8.23 9.75 4.42
C LEU A 16 8.56 10.89 5.39
N SER A 17 9.35 11.86 4.91
CA SER A 17 9.52 13.15 5.57
C SER A 17 8.27 14.02 5.42
N GLU A 18 8.16 15.09 6.19
CA GLU A 18 7.00 15.97 6.15
C GLU A 18 6.86 16.71 4.81
N GLU A 19 7.98 17.05 4.18
CA GLU A 19 8.03 17.66 2.86
C GLU A 19 7.45 16.71 1.80
N LEU A 20 7.94 15.46 1.79
CA LEU A 20 7.46 14.43 0.85
C LEU A 20 6.00 14.03 1.10
N VAL A 21 5.52 14.10 2.35
CA VAL A 21 4.09 13.91 2.65
C VAL A 21 3.25 15.00 1.99
N SER A 22 3.71 16.25 2.06
CA SER A 22 3.00 17.39 1.47
C SER A 22 2.92 17.26 -0.05
N GLU A 23 4.03 16.89 -0.69
CA GLU A 23 4.07 16.61 -2.13
C GLU A 23 3.22 15.41 -2.54
N ALA A 24 3.26 14.33 -1.74
CA ALA A 24 2.43 13.14 -1.98
C ALA A 24 0.94 13.48 -1.90
N LYS A 25 0.50 14.35 -0.98
CA LYS A 25 -0.92 14.77 -0.90
C LYS A 25 -1.38 15.57 -2.11
N LEU A 26 -0.47 16.27 -2.79
CA LEU A 26 -0.78 17.05 -3.99
C LEU A 26 -0.79 16.19 -5.26
N SER A 27 0.10 15.20 -5.33
CA SER A 27 0.35 14.41 -6.54
C SER A 27 -0.28 13.02 -6.53
N LEU A 28 -0.61 12.49 -5.35
CA LEU A 28 -1.13 11.14 -5.14
C LEU A 28 -2.45 11.20 -4.36
N LYS A 29 -3.36 10.27 -4.64
CA LYS A 29 -4.62 10.12 -3.89
C LYS A 29 -4.37 9.46 -2.54
N VAL A 30 -3.81 10.21 -1.60
CA VAL A 30 -3.53 9.75 -0.24
C VAL A 30 -4.84 9.42 0.49
N SER A 31 -5.01 8.17 0.93
CA SER A 31 -6.17 7.73 1.71
C SER A 31 -5.97 7.87 3.22
N SER A 32 -4.73 7.74 3.70
CA SER A 32 -4.40 8.01 5.10
C SER A 32 -2.94 8.41 5.26
N CYS A 33 -2.67 9.19 6.30
CA CYS A 33 -1.35 9.64 6.68
C CYS A 33 -1.26 9.67 8.20
N ARG A 34 -0.24 9.02 8.78
CA ARG A 34 -0.02 9.00 10.24
C ARG A 34 1.47 8.97 10.57
N PRO A 35 1.90 9.49 11.72
CA PRO A 35 3.28 9.35 12.17
C PRO A 35 3.68 7.87 12.32
N ASN A 36 4.89 7.51 11.89
CA ASN A 36 5.46 6.20 12.16
C ASN A 36 6.28 6.24 13.45
N LYS A 37 5.72 5.71 14.53
CA LYS A 37 6.39 5.66 15.84
C LYS A 37 7.62 4.75 15.89
N LYS A 38 7.77 3.81 14.95
CA LYS A 38 8.87 2.83 14.95
C LYS A 38 10.07 3.29 14.11
N LEU A 39 9.81 3.78 12.89
CA LEU A 39 10.86 4.15 11.94
C LEU A 39 11.15 5.66 11.91
N GLY A 40 10.29 6.48 12.53
CA GLY A 40 10.28 7.92 12.30
C GLY A 40 9.61 8.28 10.97
N GLY A 41 9.32 9.58 10.79
CA GLY A 41 8.58 10.06 9.62
C GLY A 41 7.11 9.65 9.63
N TYR A 42 6.53 9.49 8.45
CA TYR A 42 5.10 9.23 8.26
C TYR A 42 4.84 7.96 7.45
N VAL A 43 3.84 7.19 7.89
CA VAL A 43 3.18 6.17 7.10
C VAL A 43 2.11 6.85 6.24
N VAL A 44 2.22 6.72 4.92
CA VAL A 44 1.27 7.28 3.96
C VAL A 44 0.71 6.13 3.13
N CYS A 45 -0.62 5.99 3.11
CA CYS A 45 -1.31 4.97 2.32
C CYS A 45 -1.98 5.60 1.11
N ILE A 46 -1.88 4.93 -0.04
CA ILE A 46 -2.52 5.30 -1.30
C ILE A 46 -3.27 4.07 -1.82
N PRO A 47 -4.56 4.17 -2.17
CA PRO A 47 -5.29 3.05 -2.76
C PRO A 47 -4.59 2.57 -4.03
N LEU A 48 -4.30 1.27 -4.12
CA LEU A 48 -3.59 0.72 -5.27
C LEU A 48 -4.57 0.41 -6.39
N THR A 49 -4.58 1.28 -7.39
CA THR A 49 -5.29 1.13 -8.66
C THR A 49 -4.31 1.15 -9.82
N GLN A 50 -4.76 0.71 -11.01
CA GLN A 50 -3.93 0.76 -12.22
C GLN A 50 -3.44 2.18 -12.56
N SER A 51 -4.26 3.21 -12.31
CA SER A 51 -3.86 4.60 -12.53
C SER A 51 -2.89 5.10 -11.47
N SER A 52 -3.11 4.75 -10.19
CA SER A 52 -2.19 5.15 -9.11
C SER A 52 -0.80 4.52 -9.27
N LEU A 53 -0.71 3.31 -9.83
CA LEU A 53 0.55 2.58 -9.98
C LEU A 53 1.58 3.39 -10.76
N VAL A 54 1.17 4.06 -11.83
CA VAL A 54 2.06 4.89 -12.65
C VAL A 54 2.58 6.07 -11.82
N SER A 55 1.69 6.80 -11.14
CA SER A 55 2.06 7.97 -10.33
C SER A 55 2.94 7.59 -9.12
N ILE A 56 2.62 6.48 -8.45
CA ILE A 56 3.42 5.96 -7.32
C ILE A 56 4.83 5.60 -7.81
N THR A 57 4.95 4.89 -8.92
CA THR A 57 6.24 4.47 -9.47
C THR A 57 7.10 5.68 -9.82
N SER A 58 6.51 6.69 -10.48
CA SER A 58 7.19 7.94 -10.78
C SER A 58 7.64 8.64 -9.51
N PHE A 59 6.79 8.73 -8.49
CA PHE A 59 7.11 9.38 -7.21
C PHE A 59 8.24 8.67 -6.47
N VAL A 60 8.22 7.33 -6.42
CA VAL A 60 9.28 6.51 -5.82
C VAL A 60 10.62 6.77 -6.52
N THR A 61 10.60 6.81 -7.85
CA THR A 61 11.80 6.98 -8.66
C THR A 61 12.37 8.39 -8.57
N SER A 62 11.52 9.42 -8.69
CA SER A 62 11.95 10.82 -8.71
C SER A 62 12.53 11.28 -7.38
N HIS A 63 12.02 10.75 -6.27
CA HIS A 63 12.49 11.08 -4.91
C HIS A 63 13.47 10.06 -4.34
N ASN A 64 13.90 9.09 -5.16
CA ASN A 64 14.86 8.05 -4.78
C ASN A 64 14.46 7.32 -3.47
N ILE A 65 13.16 7.02 -3.35
CA ILE A 65 12.59 6.39 -2.16
C ILE A 65 13.15 4.98 -2.04
N LYS A 66 13.71 4.66 -0.87
CA LYS A 66 14.20 3.31 -0.59
C LYS A 66 13.04 2.31 -0.58
N ILE A 67 13.17 1.25 -1.39
CA ILE A 67 12.15 0.21 -1.53
C ILE A 67 11.88 -0.54 -0.21
N GLU A 68 12.88 -0.63 0.68
CA GLU A 68 12.70 -1.18 2.04
C GLU A 68 11.73 -0.37 2.91
N ASN A 69 11.49 0.89 2.55
CA ASN A 69 10.55 1.79 3.23
C ASN A 69 9.20 1.85 2.51
N THR A 70 8.88 0.90 1.65
CA THR A 70 7.59 0.81 0.98
C THR A 70 7.03 -0.60 1.03
N ASP A 71 5.71 -0.74 0.92
CA ASP A 71 5.08 -2.03 0.68
C ASP A 71 3.75 -1.93 -0.05
N ILE A 72 3.32 -3.05 -0.60
CA ILE A 72 1.95 -3.25 -1.10
C ILE A 72 1.19 -3.95 0.01
N PHE A 73 0.33 -3.21 0.68
CA PHE A 73 -0.42 -3.67 1.83
C PHE A 73 -1.82 -4.15 1.44
N ILE A 74 -2.11 -5.38 1.82
CA ILE A 74 -3.39 -6.04 1.61
C ILE A 74 -3.98 -6.37 2.97
N SER A 75 -5.22 -5.93 3.21
CA SER A 75 -5.93 -6.28 4.43
C SER A 75 -7.38 -6.68 4.22
N PHE A 76 -7.83 -7.67 4.97
CA PHE A 76 -9.22 -8.15 4.94
C PHE A 76 -9.62 -8.77 6.28
N ALA A 77 -10.92 -8.84 6.53
CA ALA A 77 -11.50 -9.59 7.63
C ALA A 77 -12.27 -10.81 7.09
N THR A 78 -12.32 -11.89 7.86
CA THR A 78 -13.01 -13.11 7.46
C THR A 78 -13.56 -13.84 8.69
N GLU A 79 -14.68 -14.54 8.54
CA GLU A 79 -15.25 -15.39 9.60
C GLU A 79 -14.54 -16.76 9.70
N TYR A 80 -13.68 -17.10 8.74
CA TYR A 80 -13.07 -18.42 8.62
C TYR A 80 -11.58 -18.32 8.35
N ASP A 81 -10.78 -19.10 9.08
CA ASP A 81 -9.33 -19.22 8.87
C ASP A 81 -8.96 -20.06 7.62
N SER A 82 -9.92 -20.80 7.07
CA SER A 82 -9.73 -21.70 5.94
C SER A 82 -10.07 -21.07 4.57
N ARG A 83 -10.40 -19.77 4.51
CA ARG A 83 -10.76 -19.10 3.25
C ARG A 83 -9.56 -18.97 2.33
N ILE A 84 -9.73 -19.39 1.08
CA ILE A 84 -8.74 -19.21 0.02
C ILE A 84 -9.10 -17.96 -0.78
N LEU A 85 -8.19 -16.99 -0.83
CA LEU A 85 -8.39 -15.74 -1.55
C LEU A 85 -7.48 -15.66 -2.77
N LYS A 86 -8.07 -15.35 -3.92
CA LYS A 86 -7.32 -15.05 -5.13
C LYS A 86 -7.01 -13.57 -5.17
N LEU A 87 -5.72 -13.23 -5.03
CA LEU A 87 -5.27 -11.85 -5.10
C LEU A 87 -5.37 -11.30 -6.54
N PRO A 88 -5.83 -10.04 -6.72
CA PRO A 88 -5.83 -9.38 -8.01
C PRO A 88 -4.43 -9.31 -8.63
N SER A 89 -4.34 -9.51 -9.96
CA SER A 89 -3.06 -9.48 -10.70
C SER A 89 -2.33 -8.14 -10.61
N LEU A 90 -3.05 -7.06 -10.27
CA LEU A 90 -2.48 -5.74 -10.00
C LEU A 90 -1.41 -5.77 -8.90
N ILE A 91 -1.57 -6.60 -7.86
CA ILE A 91 -0.60 -6.72 -6.77
C ILE A 91 0.73 -7.24 -7.30
N ALA A 92 0.68 -8.33 -8.08
CA ALA A 92 1.88 -8.92 -8.69
C ALA A 92 2.55 -7.92 -9.64
N LYS A 93 1.77 -7.21 -10.47
CA LYS A 93 2.29 -6.15 -11.34
C LYS A 93 2.99 -5.05 -10.54
N ALA A 94 2.34 -4.53 -9.49
CA ALA A 94 2.93 -3.48 -8.67
C ALA A 94 4.22 -3.93 -7.97
N SER A 95 4.26 -5.17 -7.48
CA SER A 95 5.45 -5.72 -6.82
C SER A 95 6.63 -5.83 -7.80
N VAL A 96 6.38 -6.28 -9.03
CA VAL A 96 7.42 -6.36 -10.07
C VAL A 96 7.85 -4.97 -10.55
N TYR A 97 6.90 -4.05 -10.76
CA TYR A 97 7.20 -2.73 -11.32
C TYR A 97 7.93 -1.82 -10.33
N ILE A 98 7.52 -1.80 -9.05
CA ILE A 98 8.11 -0.93 -8.02
C ILE A 98 9.25 -1.66 -7.30
N GLY A 99 9.22 -2.99 -7.25
CA GLY A 99 10.13 -3.81 -6.43
C GLY A 99 9.72 -3.91 -4.96
N SER A 100 8.57 -3.34 -4.57
CA SER A 100 8.12 -3.34 -3.18
C SER A 100 7.64 -4.71 -2.70
N PRO A 101 7.93 -5.07 -1.44
CA PRO A 101 7.40 -6.28 -0.83
C PRO A 101 5.87 -6.21 -0.68
N VAL A 102 5.24 -7.37 -0.59
CA VAL A 102 3.80 -7.50 -0.32
C VAL A 102 3.61 -7.86 1.15
N THR A 103 2.81 -7.05 1.85
CA THR A 103 2.47 -7.26 3.26
C THR A 103 0.99 -7.64 3.36
N LEU A 104 0.72 -8.81 3.92
CA LEU A 104 -0.63 -9.32 4.15
C LEU A 104 -1.00 -9.16 5.63
N SER A 105 -2.20 -8.64 5.89
CA SER A 105 -2.79 -8.59 7.24
C SER A 105 -4.21 -9.12 7.16
N TYR A 106 -4.56 -10.09 8.01
CA TYR A 106 -5.92 -10.59 8.06
C TYR A 106 -6.38 -10.71 9.51
N THR A 107 -7.69 -10.59 9.69
CA THR A 107 -8.36 -10.77 10.98
C THR A 107 -9.44 -11.82 10.82
N VAL A 108 -9.42 -12.83 11.68
CA VAL A 108 -10.56 -13.74 11.83
C VAL A 108 -11.52 -13.10 12.85
N VAL A 109 -12.76 -12.83 12.45
CA VAL A 109 -13.80 -12.18 13.26
C VAL A 109 -14.86 -13.15 13.73
#